data_AF-A0A2V9J7Z4-F1
#
_entry.id   AF-A0A2V9J7Z4-F1
#
_cell.length_a   1.000
_cell.length_b   1.000
_cell.length_c   1.000
_cell.angle_alpha   90.00
_cell.angle_beta   90.00
_cell.angle_gamma   90.00
#
_symmetry.space_group_name_H-M   'P 1'
#
loop_
_entity.id
_entity.type
_entity.pdbx_description
1 polymer ?
#
loop_
_entity_poly.entity_id
_entity_poly.type
_entity_poly.pdbx_seq_one_letter_code
_entity_poly.pdbx_strand_id
1 'polypeptide(L)'
;MGAAGPKAFGSGQAGSRLTFLFTGTNGAVGAQIEVIEIRDGVVRLGVRARRFSEQKANQPSVRVGENLDVERALEAVRPQQYSYIPVETLAIPLDSGGELDLTGQVLAKEPDETPLAPKADEIVLNQPALARGKELLSRGPEGGTASASGENPGAAMYVPGEGRFVMALHPFEGALKGEVRWSRGRFTLEGQEYLLFCASPITGGDQPRPIWIYWDRSYLPSRAAGPGQDDSPSISSADDVTNLVGGSRH
;
A
#
# COMPACT_ATOMS: atom_id res chain seq x y z
N MET A 1 -3.16 -14.81 -25.43
CA MET A 1 -2.36 -14.18 -24.35
C MET A 1 -2.62 -12.68 -24.40
N GLY A 2 -3.56 -12.18 -23.60
CA GLY A 2 -3.85 -10.73 -23.54
C GLY A 2 -2.83 -10.04 -22.63
N ALA A 3 -2.25 -8.94 -23.09
CA ALA A 3 -1.36 -8.12 -22.27
C ALA A 3 -2.10 -7.65 -21.01
N ALA A 4 -1.48 -7.79 -19.84
CA ALA A 4 -2.06 -7.30 -18.59
C ALA A 4 -2.20 -5.77 -18.63
N GLY A 5 -3.42 -5.28 -18.39
CA GLY A 5 -3.70 -3.85 -18.35
C GLY A 5 -3.03 -3.13 -17.17
N PRO A 6 -3.05 -1.77 -17.14
CA PRO A 6 -2.53 -0.98 -16.04
C PRO A 6 -3.20 -1.35 -14.71
N LYS A 7 -2.41 -1.48 -13.65
CA LYS A 7 -2.86 -1.85 -12.30
C LYS A 7 -2.70 -0.68 -11.32
N ALA A 8 -3.59 -0.63 -10.33
CA ALA A 8 -3.51 0.28 -9.19
C ALA A 8 -3.93 -0.46 -7.93
N PHE A 9 -3.41 -0.04 -6.78
CA PHE A 9 -3.67 -0.67 -5.49
C PHE A 9 -4.22 0.35 -4.51
N GLY A 10 -5.16 -0.08 -3.68
CA GLY A 10 -5.74 0.74 -2.62
C GLY A 10 -6.30 -0.11 -1.51
N SER A 11 -6.48 0.51 -0.35
CA SER A 11 -7.09 -0.07 0.85
C SER A 11 -8.13 0.88 1.42
N GLY A 12 -9.18 0.37 2.04
CA GLY A 12 -10.25 1.19 2.59
C GLY A 12 -11.03 0.40 3.62
N GLN A 13 -11.57 1.11 4.59
CA GLN A 13 -12.56 0.59 5.52
C GLN A 13 -13.97 1.00 5.06
N ALA A 14 -15.02 0.46 5.68
CA ALA A 14 -16.38 0.94 5.43
C ALA A 14 -16.46 2.48 5.60
N GLY A 15 -17.10 3.15 4.65
CA GLY A 15 -17.14 4.61 4.52
C GLY A 15 -15.96 5.21 3.73
N SER A 16 -14.93 4.45 3.39
CA SER A 16 -13.80 4.95 2.59
C SER A 16 -14.19 5.14 1.14
N ARG A 17 -13.66 6.19 0.52
CA ARG A 17 -13.77 6.47 -0.91
C ARG A 17 -12.38 6.58 -1.52
N LEU A 18 -12.11 5.78 -2.53
CA LEU A 18 -10.81 5.64 -3.19
C LEU A 18 -10.95 6.05 -4.65
N THR A 19 -10.09 6.95 -5.10
CA THR A 19 -10.08 7.41 -6.50
C THR A 19 -8.81 6.91 -7.18
N PHE A 20 -8.98 6.31 -8.36
CA PHE A 20 -7.93 5.72 -9.18
C PHE A 20 -7.97 6.29 -10.59
N LEU A 21 -6.78 6.41 -11.17
CA LEU A 21 -6.59 6.73 -12.57
C LEU A 21 -5.68 5.69 -13.21
N PHE A 22 -6.18 5.05 -14.25
CA PHE A 22 -5.46 4.09 -15.07
C PHE A 22 -5.18 4.71 -16.43
N THR A 23 -3.92 4.85 -16.82
CA THR A 23 -3.55 5.33 -18.16
C THR A 23 -2.96 4.18 -18.97
N GLY A 24 -3.40 4.04 -20.22
CA GLY A 24 -2.91 3.03 -21.15
C GLY A 24 -2.97 3.51 -22.59
N THR A 25 -2.56 2.67 -23.53
CA THR A 25 -2.51 2.99 -24.97
C THR A 25 -3.87 3.31 -25.58
N ASN A 26 -4.96 2.92 -24.92
CA ASN A 26 -6.33 3.13 -25.39
C ASN A 26 -7.05 4.25 -24.63
N GLY A 27 -6.31 5.16 -24.00
CA GLY A 27 -6.82 6.28 -23.20
C GLY A 27 -6.71 6.05 -21.69
N ALA A 28 -7.47 6.83 -20.92
CA ALA A 28 -7.48 6.77 -19.47
C ALA A 28 -8.80 6.19 -18.94
N VAL A 29 -8.77 5.52 -17.79
CA VAL A 29 -9.96 5.09 -17.06
C VAL A 29 -9.86 5.71 -15.67
N GLY A 30 -10.89 6.44 -15.25
CA GLY A 30 -11.06 6.86 -13.87
C GLY A 30 -12.01 5.91 -13.16
N ALA A 31 -11.68 5.55 -11.92
CA ALA A 31 -12.58 4.80 -11.06
C ALA A 31 -12.60 5.43 -9.67
N GLN A 32 -13.80 5.56 -9.10
CA GLN A 32 -14.01 5.89 -7.72
C GLN A 32 -14.74 4.73 -7.07
N ILE A 33 -14.12 4.13 -6.06
CA ILE A 33 -14.61 2.96 -5.35
C ILE A 33 -14.89 3.39 -3.92
N GLU A 34 -16.15 3.33 -3.53
CA GLU A 34 -16.62 3.52 -2.17
C GLU A 34 -16.84 2.16 -1.52
N VAL A 35 -16.25 1.95 -0.34
CA VAL A 35 -16.53 0.77 0.48
C VAL A 35 -17.74 1.09 1.32
N ILE A 36 -18.92 0.63 0.91
CA ILE A 36 -20.20 0.95 1.58
C ILE A 36 -20.27 0.19 2.91
N GLU A 37 -20.05 -1.11 2.87
CA GLU A 37 -20.17 -2.00 4.02
C GLU A 37 -19.26 -3.21 3.82
N ILE A 38 -18.79 -3.77 4.93
CA ILE A 38 -18.16 -5.09 4.97
C ILE A 38 -18.95 -5.90 5.99
N ARG A 39 -19.63 -6.95 5.55
CA ARG A 39 -20.46 -7.80 6.42
C ARG A 39 -20.37 -9.25 5.94
N ASP A 40 -20.18 -10.18 6.89
CA ASP A 40 -20.17 -11.62 6.64
C ASP A 40 -19.21 -12.04 5.50
N GLY A 41 -18.05 -11.38 5.42
CA GLY A 41 -17.04 -11.65 4.39
C GLY A 41 -17.38 -11.11 2.99
N VAL A 42 -18.51 -10.40 2.82
CA VAL A 42 -18.89 -9.74 1.56
C VAL A 42 -18.67 -8.24 1.68
N VAL A 43 -18.04 -7.64 0.68
CA VAL A 43 -17.88 -6.19 0.57
C VAL A 43 -18.95 -5.62 -0.33
N ARG A 44 -19.73 -4.68 0.17
CA ARG A 44 -20.59 -3.85 -0.67
C ARG A 44 -19.79 -2.65 -1.17
N LEU A 45 -19.65 -2.55 -2.48
CA LEU A 45 -18.93 -1.48 -3.15
C LEU A 45 -19.89 -0.57 -3.89
N GLY A 46 -19.66 0.74 -3.82
CA GLY A 46 -20.24 1.72 -4.72
C GLY A 46 -19.16 2.15 -5.72
N VAL A 47 -19.33 1.83 -6.99
CA VAL A 47 -18.32 2.11 -8.01
C VAL A 47 -18.85 3.10 -9.03
N ARG A 48 -18.08 4.16 -9.26
CA ARG A 48 -18.20 5.03 -10.44
C ARG A 48 -16.97 4.78 -11.30
N ALA A 49 -17.15 4.34 -12.54
CA ALA A 49 -16.03 4.13 -13.44
C ALA A 49 -16.36 4.67 -14.82
N ARG A 50 -15.37 5.29 -15.47
CA ARG A 50 -15.54 5.86 -16.80
C ARG A 50 -14.21 5.83 -17.55
N ARG A 51 -14.26 5.48 -18.84
CA ARG A 51 -13.14 5.72 -19.75
C ARG A 51 -13.20 7.16 -20.27
N PHE A 52 -12.05 7.80 -20.24
CA PHE A 52 -11.75 9.04 -20.93
C PHE A 52 -11.00 8.69 -22.21
N SER A 53 -11.66 8.86 -23.36
CA SER A 53 -11.03 8.68 -24.67
C SER A 53 -10.04 9.80 -24.95
N GLU A 54 -9.01 9.52 -25.74
CA GLU A 54 -8.36 10.60 -26.49
C GLU A 54 -9.40 11.30 -27.38
N GLN A 55 -9.41 12.63 -27.30
CA GLN A 55 -10.26 13.61 -28.01
C GLN A 55 -11.35 13.07 -28.96
N LYS A 56 -12.62 13.31 -28.62
CA LYS A 56 -13.60 13.71 -29.64
C LYS A 56 -13.63 15.24 -29.68
N ALA A 57 -13.58 15.81 -30.88
CA ALA A 57 -13.38 17.23 -31.17
C ALA A 57 -14.31 18.24 -30.45
N ASN A 58 -15.37 17.78 -29.77
CA ASN A 58 -16.37 18.62 -29.09
C ASN A 58 -16.66 18.20 -27.63
N GLN A 59 -15.78 17.44 -26.97
CA GLN A 59 -15.91 17.17 -25.53
C GLN A 59 -14.83 17.91 -24.74
N PRO A 60 -15.15 18.47 -23.56
CA PRO A 60 -14.16 19.11 -22.71
C PRO A 60 -13.05 18.10 -22.40
N SER A 61 -11.84 18.40 -22.86
CA SER A 61 -10.66 17.60 -22.57
C SER A 61 -10.37 17.69 -21.08
N VAL A 62 -10.65 16.62 -20.33
CA VAL A 62 -10.10 16.48 -18.98
C VAL A 62 -8.60 16.26 -19.20
N ARG A 63 -7.79 17.29 -18.96
CA ARG A 63 -6.34 17.16 -18.89
C ARG A 63 -6.05 16.41 -17.60
N VAL A 64 -6.02 15.09 -17.65
CA VAL A 64 -5.88 14.28 -16.44
C VAL A 64 -4.44 14.34 -15.94
N GLY A 65 -4.15 15.35 -15.12
CA GLY A 65 -2.86 15.56 -14.44
C GLY A 65 -2.92 15.33 -12.93
N GLU A 66 -4.11 15.43 -12.31
CA GLU A 66 -4.29 15.36 -10.86
C GLU A 66 -5.60 14.63 -10.48
N ASN A 67 -5.65 14.00 -9.31
CA ASN A 67 -6.82 13.23 -8.83
C ASN A 67 -8.11 14.07 -8.72
N LEU A 68 -8.00 15.39 -8.48
CA LEU A 68 -9.13 16.32 -8.36
C LEU A 68 -9.99 16.39 -9.63
N ASP A 69 -9.37 16.32 -10.80
CA ASP A 69 -10.08 16.37 -12.09
C ASP A 69 -10.85 15.07 -12.38
N VAL A 70 -10.36 13.94 -11.86
CA VAL A 70 -11.02 12.63 -12.01
C VAL A 70 -12.26 12.55 -11.14
N GLU A 71 -12.19 12.97 -9.88
CA GLU A 71 -13.34 12.94 -8.97
C GLU A 71 -14.51 13.74 -9.52
N ARG A 72 -14.25 14.98 -9.93
CA ARG A 72 -15.26 15.87 -10.53
C ARG A 72 -15.84 15.28 -11.82
N ALA A 73 -15.02 14.65 -12.65
CA ALA A 73 -15.49 14.02 -13.89
C ALA A 73 -16.36 12.77 -13.64
N LEU A 74 -16.21 12.12 -12.48
CA LEU A 74 -17.00 10.96 -12.07
C LEU A 74 -18.27 11.33 -11.31
N GLU A 75 -18.45 12.56 -10.81
CA GLU A 75 -19.68 12.99 -10.13
C GLU A 75 -20.94 12.82 -10.98
N ALA A 76 -20.80 13.02 -12.30
CA ALA A 76 -21.90 12.82 -13.26
C ALA A 76 -22.19 11.34 -13.57
N VAL A 77 -21.32 10.43 -13.13
CA VAL A 77 -21.48 8.97 -13.31
C VAL A 77 -22.31 8.43 -12.16
N ARG A 78 -23.39 7.70 -12.48
CA ARG A 78 -24.19 7.05 -11.46
C ARG A 78 -23.37 5.94 -10.79
N PRO A 79 -23.28 5.91 -9.45
CA PRO A 79 -22.61 4.81 -8.76
C PRO A 79 -23.40 3.52 -8.98
N GLN A 80 -22.71 2.47 -9.40
CA GLN A 80 -23.24 1.11 -9.45
C GLN A 80 -22.82 0.36 -8.19
N GLN A 81 -23.73 -0.42 -7.63
CA GLN A 81 -23.44 -1.22 -6.44
C GLN A 81 -23.03 -2.64 -6.83
N TYR A 82 -21.98 -3.13 -6.19
CA TYR A 82 -21.51 -4.50 -6.36
C TYR A 82 -21.36 -5.19 -5.02
N SER A 83 -21.69 -6.48 -4.99
CA SER A 83 -21.28 -7.38 -3.92
C SER A 83 -19.98 -8.05 -4.36
N TYR A 84 -18.92 -7.82 -3.60
CA TYR A 84 -17.61 -8.37 -3.85
C TYR A 84 -17.28 -9.44 -2.83
N ILE A 85 -16.93 -10.63 -3.33
CA ILE A 85 -16.37 -11.71 -2.52
C ILE A 85 -14.84 -11.57 -2.60
N PRO A 86 -14.14 -11.40 -1.46
CA PRO A 86 -12.69 -11.36 -1.38
C PRO A 86 -12.03 -12.50 -2.14
N VAL A 87 -10.81 -12.28 -2.64
CA VAL A 87 -10.00 -13.18 -3.48
C VAL A 87 -10.58 -13.53 -4.84
N GLU A 88 -11.86 -13.27 -5.10
CA GLU A 88 -12.43 -13.38 -6.44
C GLU A 88 -12.09 -12.15 -7.30
N THR A 89 -12.21 -12.30 -8.61
CA THR A 89 -12.11 -11.17 -9.55
C THR A 89 -13.52 -10.69 -9.87
N LEU A 90 -13.81 -9.44 -9.54
CA LEU A 90 -15.03 -8.75 -9.94
C LEU A 90 -14.74 -7.91 -11.19
N ALA A 91 -15.36 -8.30 -12.29
CA ALA A 91 -15.33 -7.52 -13.53
C ALA A 91 -16.37 -6.41 -13.49
N ILE A 92 -15.92 -5.16 -13.57
CA ILE A 92 -16.77 -3.97 -13.55
C ILE A 92 -16.88 -3.44 -14.98
N PRO A 93 -18.04 -3.53 -15.64
CA PRO A 93 -18.20 -3.04 -17.01
C PRO A 93 -18.08 -1.51 -17.06
N LEU A 94 -17.40 -1.02 -18.10
CA LEU A 94 -17.31 0.40 -18.41
C LEU A 94 -18.36 0.76 -19.46
N ASP A 95 -19.07 1.89 -19.30
CA ASP A 95 -20.12 2.37 -20.22
C ASP A 95 -19.67 2.53 -21.68
N SER A 96 -18.35 2.59 -21.92
CA SER A 96 -17.72 2.76 -23.24
C SER A 96 -17.07 1.49 -23.79
N GLY A 97 -17.32 0.34 -23.16
CA GLY A 97 -16.77 -0.96 -23.51
C GLY A 97 -15.45 -1.29 -22.81
N GLY A 98 -15.28 -2.57 -22.47
CA GLY A 98 -14.18 -3.08 -21.65
C GLY A 98 -14.55 -3.15 -20.17
N GLU A 99 -13.68 -3.78 -19.39
CA GLU A 99 -13.91 -4.08 -17.99
C GLU A 99 -12.76 -3.55 -17.13
N LEU A 100 -13.08 -3.17 -15.90
CA LEU A 100 -12.14 -2.94 -14.82
C LEU A 100 -12.18 -4.17 -13.91
N ASP A 101 -11.07 -4.90 -13.85
CA ASP A 101 -10.95 -6.03 -12.94
C ASP A 101 -10.59 -5.55 -11.54
N LEU A 102 -11.41 -5.93 -10.57
CA LEU A 102 -11.16 -5.72 -9.16
C LEU A 102 -10.86 -7.07 -8.50
N THR A 103 -9.65 -7.17 -7.94
CA THR A 103 -9.28 -8.26 -7.04
C THR A 103 -8.71 -7.66 -5.77
N GLY A 104 -9.13 -8.16 -4.63
CA GLY A 104 -8.73 -7.68 -3.32
C GLY A 104 -8.97 -8.74 -2.25
N GLN A 105 -8.62 -8.41 -1.01
CA GLN A 105 -8.92 -9.26 0.13
C GLN A 105 -9.57 -8.40 1.20
N VAL A 106 -10.56 -8.95 1.91
CA VAL A 106 -11.02 -8.37 3.16
C VAL A 106 -10.13 -8.91 4.24
N LEU A 107 -9.33 -8.02 4.81
CA LEU A 107 -8.75 -8.25 6.11
C LEU A 107 -9.87 -8.03 7.11
N ALA A 108 -10.13 -9.01 7.97
CA ALA A 108 -11.22 -8.94 8.94
C ALA A 108 -11.21 -7.59 9.67
N LYS A 109 -12.39 -7.00 9.90
CA LYS A 109 -12.54 -5.90 10.85
C LYS A 109 -11.90 -6.37 12.15
N GLU A 110 -10.94 -5.60 12.68
CA GLU A 110 -10.46 -5.81 14.04
C GLU A 110 -11.69 -5.96 14.95
N PRO A 111 -11.77 -7.01 15.79
CA PRO A 111 -12.78 -7.04 16.82
C PRO A 111 -12.70 -5.72 17.58
N ASP A 112 -13.85 -5.13 17.95
CA ASP A 112 -13.87 -3.91 18.76
C ASP A 112 -13.18 -4.10 20.13
N GLU A 113 -12.72 -5.33 20.44
CA GLU A 113 -11.82 -5.66 21.53
C GLU A 113 -10.77 -6.72 21.10
N THR A 114 -9.60 -6.30 20.62
CA THR A 114 -8.34 -7.07 20.69
C THR A 114 -7.18 -6.07 20.62
N PRO A 115 -6.18 -6.10 21.52
CA PRO A 115 -5.15 -5.06 21.56
C PRO A 115 -4.32 -5.14 20.28
N LEU A 116 -3.97 -4.00 19.66
CA LEU A 116 -2.79 -3.77 18.78
C LEU A 116 -2.97 -2.59 17.77
N ALA A 117 -3.78 -1.58 18.08
CA ALA A 117 -3.39 -0.25 17.59
C ALA A 117 -2.05 0.06 18.28
N PRO A 118 -0.93 0.18 17.55
CA PRO A 118 0.33 0.56 18.18
C PRO A 118 0.12 1.78 19.05
N LYS A 119 0.76 1.80 20.22
CA LYS A 119 0.89 3.01 21.03
C LYS A 119 1.74 4.07 20.31
N ALA A 120 1.74 5.28 20.84
CA ALA A 120 2.49 6.39 20.25
C ALA A 120 4.02 6.12 20.16
N ASP A 121 4.53 5.23 21.00
CA ASP A 121 5.90 4.74 21.09
C ASP A 121 6.10 3.35 20.47
N GLU A 122 5.14 2.86 19.69
CA GLU A 122 5.20 1.54 19.04
C GLU A 122 5.19 1.67 17.50
N ILE A 123 6.00 0.83 16.85
CA ILE A 123 5.96 0.60 15.41
C ILE A 123 5.63 -0.87 15.14
N VAL A 124 4.74 -1.10 14.17
CA VAL A 124 4.24 -2.43 13.80
C VAL A 124 4.25 -2.59 12.28
N LEU A 125 4.84 -3.68 11.80
CA LEU A 125 4.72 -4.16 10.43
C LEU A 125 3.90 -5.44 10.43
N ASN A 126 2.58 -5.30 10.35
CA ASN A 126 1.66 -6.42 10.22
C ASN A 126 1.39 -6.70 8.74
N GLN A 127 1.79 -7.88 8.26
CA GLN A 127 1.67 -8.32 6.87
C GLN A 127 2.10 -7.23 5.86
N PRO A 128 3.36 -6.76 5.94
CA PRO A 128 3.77 -5.62 5.14
C PRO A 128 3.88 -5.95 3.65
N ALA A 129 3.66 -4.95 2.80
CA ALA A 129 3.97 -5.00 1.39
C ALA A 129 4.67 -3.69 0.97
N LEU A 130 5.68 -3.81 0.12
CA LEU A 130 6.46 -2.66 -0.36
C LEU A 130 6.35 -2.55 -1.88
N ALA A 131 6.03 -1.34 -2.35
CA ALA A 131 5.98 -1.00 -3.76
C ALA A 131 6.91 0.18 -4.09
N ARG A 132 7.43 0.21 -5.31
CA ARG A 132 8.17 1.32 -5.93
C ARG A 132 7.39 1.81 -7.15
N GLY A 133 6.83 3.01 -7.06
CA GLY A 133 5.87 3.50 -8.07
C GLY A 133 4.70 2.53 -8.26
N LYS A 134 4.64 1.87 -9.43
CA LYS A 134 3.59 0.89 -9.77
C LYS A 134 4.02 -0.58 -9.60
N GLU A 135 5.29 -0.81 -9.24
CA GLU A 135 5.87 -2.13 -9.08
C GLU A 135 5.75 -2.61 -7.63
N LEU A 136 5.15 -3.78 -7.42
CA LEU A 136 5.18 -4.44 -6.10
C LEU A 136 6.52 -5.17 -5.97
N LEU A 137 7.39 -4.68 -5.08
CA LEU A 137 8.71 -5.27 -4.85
C LEU A 137 8.62 -6.54 -4.01
N SER A 138 7.78 -6.52 -2.98
CA SER A 138 7.62 -7.68 -2.10
C SER A 138 6.32 -7.66 -1.32
N ARG A 139 5.79 -8.85 -1.08
CA ARG A 139 4.88 -9.15 0.02
C ARG A 139 5.74 -9.76 1.11
N GLY A 140 5.65 -9.25 2.32
CA GLY A 140 6.29 -9.85 3.49
C GLY A 140 5.84 -11.29 3.70
N PRO A 141 6.44 -11.99 4.67
CA PRO A 141 6.04 -13.36 5.00
C PRO A 141 4.55 -13.43 5.31
N GLU A 142 3.88 -14.47 4.81
CA GLU A 142 2.46 -14.69 5.02
C GLU A 142 2.16 -14.79 6.52
N GLY A 143 1.19 -14.00 7.01
CA GLY A 143 0.89 -13.93 8.45
C GLY A 143 1.96 -13.25 9.31
N GLY A 144 3.05 -12.76 8.74
CA GLY A 144 4.15 -12.17 9.48
C GLY A 144 3.79 -10.85 10.16
N THR A 145 4.20 -10.71 11.42
CA THR A 145 4.18 -9.43 12.14
C THR A 145 5.54 -9.15 12.78
N ALA A 146 6.01 -7.90 12.70
CA ALA A 146 7.13 -7.40 13.47
C ALA A 146 6.69 -6.17 14.25
N SER A 147 7.04 -6.08 15.53
CA SER A 147 6.67 -4.94 16.38
C SER A 147 7.79 -4.60 17.36
N ALA A 148 7.96 -3.31 17.63
CA ALA A 148 8.90 -2.81 18.63
C ALA A 148 8.29 -1.63 19.39
N SER A 149 8.71 -1.50 20.66
CA SER A 149 8.46 -0.35 21.53
C SER A 149 9.77 0.06 22.20
N GLY A 150 9.82 1.25 22.80
CA GLY A 150 11.00 1.72 23.53
C GLY A 150 11.44 3.12 23.15
N GLU A 151 12.69 3.46 23.45
CA GLU A 151 13.24 4.80 23.19
C GLU A 151 13.53 5.06 21.71
N ASN A 152 13.88 4.02 20.94
CA ASN A 152 14.20 4.15 19.52
C ASN A 152 13.70 2.93 18.70
N PRO A 153 12.40 2.61 18.76
CA PRO A 153 11.88 1.37 18.21
C PRO A 153 11.99 1.36 16.69
N GLY A 154 12.39 0.21 16.16
CA GLY A 154 12.53 -0.04 14.74
C GLY A 154 11.90 -1.36 14.31
N ALA A 155 11.38 -1.37 13.09
CA ALA A 155 11.01 -2.57 12.37
C ALA A 155 11.69 -2.57 11.01
N ALA A 156 11.94 -3.75 10.45
CA ALA A 156 12.58 -3.88 9.15
C ALA A 156 11.87 -4.93 8.29
N MET A 157 11.94 -4.71 6.98
CA MET A 157 11.50 -5.64 5.96
C MET A 157 12.68 -5.89 5.02
N TYR A 158 13.06 -7.15 4.89
CA TYR A 158 13.97 -7.59 3.84
C TYR A 158 13.19 -7.92 2.57
N VAL A 159 13.66 -7.36 1.46
CA VAL A 159 13.13 -7.56 0.12
C VAL A 159 14.21 -8.25 -0.70
N PRO A 160 14.01 -9.52 -1.12
CA PRO A 160 14.94 -10.24 -1.97
C PRO A 160 15.34 -9.40 -3.19
N GLY A 161 16.64 -9.26 -3.42
CA GLY A 161 17.21 -8.49 -4.53
C GLY A 161 17.27 -6.97 -4.33
N GLU A 162 16.54 -6.40 -3.37
CA GLU A 162 16.56 -4.95 -3.08
C GLU A 162 17.30 -4.64 -1.76
N GLY A 163 17.40 -5.60 -0.85
CA GLY A 163 18.03 -5.43 0.47
C GLY A 163 17.00 -5.16 1.58
N ARG A 164 17.44 -4.52 2.66
CA ARG A 164 16.60 -4.34 3.86
C ARG A 164 16.20 -2.88 4.04
N PHE A 165 14.89 -2.66 4.20
CA PHE A 165 14.31 -1.38 4.56
C PHE A 165 14.07 -1.38 6.06
N VAL A 166 14.66 -0.44 6.77
CA VAL A 166 14.52 -0.24 8.22
C VAL A 166 13.65 1.01 8.42
N MET A 167 12.65 0.90 9.29
CA MET A 167 11.72 1.97 9.66
C MET A 167 11.82 2.21 11.16
N ALA A 168 11.90 3.47 11.58
CA ALA A 168 11.91 3.85 12.99
C ALA A 168 10.96 5.01 13.30
N LEU A 169 10.61 5.15 14.58
CA LEU A 169 9.81 6.27 15.10
C LEU A 169 10.62 7.52 15.43
N HIS A 170 11.95 7.45 15.38
CA HIS A 170 12.84 8.56 15.69
C HIS A 170 13.96 8.69 14.64
N PRO A 171 14.51 9.91 14.44
CA PRO A 171 15.63 10.12 13.52
C PRO A 171 16.87 9.36 13.98
N PHE A 172 17.58 8.78 13.01
CA PHE A 172 18.90 8.18 13.20
C PHE A 172 19.79 8.41 11.98
N GLU A 173 21.09 8.17 12.14
CA GLU A 173 22.08 8.44 11.11
C GLU A 173 21.79 7.66 9.82
N GLY A 174 21.86 8.35 8.68
CA GLY A 174 21.58 7.78 7.35
C GLY A 174 20.09 7.59 7.04
N ALA A 175 19.18 7.82 7.98
CA ALA A 175 17.76 7.68 7.76
C ALA A 175 17.16 8.91 7.04
N LEU A 176 16.29 8.66 6.08
CA LEU A 176 15.51 9.66 5.36
C LEU A 176 14.09 9.73 5.93
N LYS A 177 13.54 10.94 5.98
CA LYS A 177 12.20 11.18 6.50
C LYS A 177 11.14 10.65 5.52
N GLY A 178 10.23 9.83 6.02
CA GLY A 178 8.98 9.45 5.40
C GLY A 178 7.77 9.96 6.21
N GLU A 179 6.59 9.60 5.74
CA GLU A 179 5.33 9.88 6.41
C GLU A 179 4.50 8.59 6.50
N VAL A 180 3.91 8.36 7.66
CA VAL A 180 2.87 7.34 7.83
C VAL A 180 1.53 8.01 8.07
N ARG A 181 0.51 7.45 7.44
CA ARG A 181 -0.89 7.67 7.77
C ARG A 181 -1.55 6.30 7.93
N TRP A 182 -1.83 5.94 9.18
CA TRP A 182 -2.43 4.65 9.54
C TRP A 182 -1.61 3.47 9.01
N SER A 183 -2.18 2.66 8.12
CA SER A 183 -1.56 1.46 7.55
C SER A 183 -0.72 1.73 6.29
N ARG A 184 -0.40 3.00 6.01
CA ARG A 184 0.33 3.42 4.81
C ARG A 184 1.53 4.28 5.13
N GLY A 185 2.69 3.87 4.66
CA GLY A 185 3.92 4.66 4.65
C GLY A 185 4.24 5.18 3.26
N ARG A 186 4.70 6.43 3.15
CA ARG A 186 5.25 7.03 1.94
C ARG A 186 6.62 7.59 2.22
N PHE A 187 7.57 7.31 1.33
CA PHE A 187 8.91 7.84 1.43
C PHE A 187 9.59 7.86 0.06
N THR A 188 10.67 8.64 -0.03
CA THR A 188 11.46 8.76 -1.26
C THR A 188 12.89 8.35 -0.97
N LEU A 189 13.40 7.40 -1.75
CA LEU A 189 14.81 7.00 -1.73
C LEU A 189 15.35 7.16 -3.14
N GLU A 190 16.47 7.86 -3.28
CA GLU A 190 17.12 8.12 -4.59
C GLU A 190 16.18 8.64 -5.68
N GLY A 191 15.26 9.53 -5.31
CA GLY A 191 14.29 10.12 -6.24
C GLY A 191 13.16 9.20 -6.69
N GLN A 192 13.06 7.98 -6.13
CA GLN A 192 11.96 7.05 -6.38
C GLN A 192 10.97 7.06 -5.23
N GLU A 193 9.67 7.10 -5.53
CA GLU A 193 8.60 7.01 -4.54
C GLU A 193 8.35 5.56 -4.16
N TYR A 194 8.30 5.31 -2.85
CA TYR A 194 7.98 4.02 -2.25
C TYR A 194 6.70 4.12 -1.43
N LEU A 195 5.90 3.05 -1.51
CA LEU A 195 4.69 2.87 -0.75
C LEU A 195 4.80 1.60 0.10
N LEU A 196 4.67 1.76 1.41
CA LEU A 196 4.57 0.68 2.38
C LEU A 196 3.10 0.51 2.77
N PHE A 197 2.63 -0.73 2.79
CA PHE A 197 1.28 -1.09 3.22
C PHE A 197 1.35 -2.13 4.33
N CYS A 198 0.48 -2.01 5.33
CA CYS A 198 0.27 -3.03 6.35
C CYS A 198 -1.21 -3.37 6.50
N ALA A 199 -1.49 -4.51 7.11
CA ALA A 199 -2.85 -4.95 7.45
C ALA A 199 -3.48 -4.10 8.57
N SER A 200 -2.66 -3.59 9.50
CA SER A 200 -3.06 -2.71 10.61
C SER A 200 -2.23 -1.41 10.59
N PRO A 201 -2.54 -0.41 11.45
CA PRO A 201 -1.75 0.82 11.52
C PRO A 201 -0.26 0.55 11.79
N ILE A 202 0.61 1.26 11.08
CA ILE A 202 2.07 1.10 11.20
C ILE A 202 2.60 1.75 12.49
N THR A 203 1.98 2.85 12.90
CA THR A 203 2.38 3.65 14.06
C THR A 203 1.16 4.10 14.86
N GLY A 204 1.31 4.28 16.16
CA GLY A 204 0.29 4.90 17.00
C GLY A 204 0.33 6.41 17.04
N GLY A 205 -0.56 6.99 17.86
CA GLY A 205 -0.64 8.43 18.09
C GLY A 205 -1.23 9.21 16.92
N ASP A 206 -1.06 10.53 16.95
CA ASP A 206 -1.64 11.45 15.97
C ASP A 206 -1.16 11.15 14.54
N GLN A 207 -2.06 11.30 13.57
CA GLN A 207 -1.82 10.98 12.16
C GLN A 207 -2.12 12.20 11.27
N PRO A 208 -1.34 12.47 10.21
CA PRO A 208 -0.14 11.74 9.79
C PRO A 208 1.05 12.04 10.71
N ARG A 209 2.03 11.13 10.78
CA ARG A 209 3.27 11.34 11.53
C ARG A 209 4.52 10.94 10.75
N PRO A 210 5.66 11.58 11.05
CA PRO A 210 6.91 11.20 10.42
C PRO A 210 7.37 9.81 10.87
N ILE A 211 8.04 9.12 9.95
CA ILE A 211 8.86 7.94 10.22
C ILE A 211 10.23 8.12 9.56
N TRP A 212 11.22 7.33 9.98
CA TRP A 212 12.59 7.42 9.48
C TRP A 212 12.99 6.12 8.81
N ILE A 213 13.39 6.22 7.55
CA ILE A 213 13.67 5.09 6.67
C ILE A 213 15.16 5.01 6.38
N TYR A 214 15.77 3.87 6.67
CA TYR A 214 17.11 3.54 6.22
C TYR A 214 17.06 2.35 5.26
N TRP A 215 17.84 2.41 4.20
CA TRP A 215 17.91 1.34 3.21
C TRP A 215 19.30 0.72 3.20
N ASP A 216 19.40 -0.49 3.75
CA ASP A 216 20.60 -1.32 3.70
C ASP A 216 20.58 -2.21 2.46
N ARG A 217 21.09 -1.68 1.35
CA ARG A 217 21.24 -2.41 0.08
C ARG A 217 22.15 -3.62 0.16
N SER A 218 23.09 -3.59 1.11
CA SER A 218 24.13 -4.60 1.25
C SER A 218 23.70 -5.77 2.14
N TYR A 219 22.54 -5.64 2.80
CA TYR A 219 22.02 -6.63 3.71
C TYR A 219 21.64 -7.91 2.97
N LEU A 220 22.18 -9.03 3.46
CA LEU A 220 21.82 -10.38 3.05
C LEU A 220 21.52 -11.19 4.30
N PRO A 221 20.28 -11.72 4.46
CA PRO A 221 19.92 -12.59 5.57
C PRO A 221 20.90 -13.73 5.81
N SER A 222 21.48 -14.29 4.75
CA SER A 222 22.41 -15.41 4.84
C SER A 222 23.67 -15.13 5.64
N ARG A 223 24.10 -13.86 5.73
CA ARG A 223 25.23 -13.44 6.58
C ARG A 223 24.95 -13.59 8.07
N ALA A 224 23.68 -13.55 8.47
CA ALA A 224 23.25 -13.63 9.86
C ALA A 224 22.60 -14.99 10.21
N ALA A 225 21.82 -15.57 9.29
CA ALA A 225 20.93 -16.70 9.55
C ALA A 225 21.28 -17.98 8.76
N GLY A 226 22.28 -17.94 7.88
CA GLY A 226 22.72 -19.10 7.09
C GLY A 226 22.09 -19.20 5.68
N PRO A 227 22.52 -20.20 4.89
CA PRO A 227 22.20 -20.28 3.46
C PRO A 227 20.69 -20.47 3.17
N GLY A 228 20.23 -19.95 2.03
CA GLY A 228 18.85 -20.08 1.55
C GLY A 228 17.86 -19.00 2.03
N GLN A 229 18.32 -18.07 2.85
CA GLN A 229 17.49 -16.99 3.40
C GLN A 229 17.38 -15.76 2.47
N ASP A 230 18.27 -15.63 1.49
CA ASP A 230 18.35 -14.44 0.64
C ASP A 230 17.21 -14.34 -0.38
N ASP A 231 16.57 -15.47 -0.71
CA ASP A 231 15.48 -15.56 -1.68
C ASP A 231 14.09 -15.38 -1.03
N SER A 232 14.01 -15.29 0.29
CA SER A 232 12.76 -15.23 1.03
C SER A 232 12.57 -13.87 1.71
N PRO A 233 11.41 -13.21 1.56
CA PRO A 233 11.13 -11.99 2.30
C PRO A 233 11.04 -12.30 3.78
N SER A 234 11.57 -11.39 4.60
CA SER A 234 11.54 -11.52 6.05
C SER A 234 11.29 -10.17 6.70
N ILE A 235 10.86 -10.22 7.96
CA ILE A 235 10.62 -9.04 8.78
C ILE A 235 11.27 -9.24 10.15
N SER A 236 11.69 -8.15 10.77
CA SER A 236 12.34 -8.15 12.08
C SER A 236 12.00 -6.86 12.82
N SER A 237 12.18 -6.86 14.13
CA SER A 237 12.02 -5.67 14.96
C SER A 237 13.09 -5.59 16.04
N ALA A 238 13.31 -4.38 16.55
CA ALA A 238 14.20 -4.13 17.67
C ALA A 238 13.73 -2.89 18.44
N ASP A 239 13.83 -2.93 19.76
CA ASP A 239 13.47 -1.81 20.65
C ASP A 239 14.44 -0.61 20.49
N ASP A 240 15.62 -0.88 19.92
CA ASP A 240 16.57 0.12 19.42
C ASP A 240 16.93 -0.21 17.96
N VAL A 241 16.58 0.71 17.05
CA VAL A 241 16.81 0.60 15.61
C VAL A 241 18.28 0.36 15.26
N THR A 242 19.23 0.80 16.08
CA THR A 242 20.67 0.59 15.82
C THR A 242 21.03 -0.89 15.72
N ASN A 243 20.30 -1.78 16.41
CA ASN A 243 20.45 -3.23 16.30
C ASN A 243 20.00 -3.78 14.94
N LEU A 244 19.12 -3.06 14.25
CA LEU A 244 18.77 -3.38 12.86
C LEU A 244 19.87 -2.87 11.92
N VAL A 245 20.41 -1.67 12.12
CA VAL A 245 21.42 -1.09 11.20
C VAL A 245 22.82 -1.73 11.35
N GLY A 246 23.16 -2.24 12.53
CA GLY A 246 24.53 -2.63 12.91
C GLY A 246 25.07 -3.96 12.35
N GLY A 247 24.26 -4.76 11.67
CA GLY A 247 24.65 -6.11 11.20
C GLY A 247 25.67 -6.17 10.05
N SER A 248 26.12 -5.04 9.52
CA SER A 248 26.95 -4.97 8.29
C SER A 248 28.36 -4.42 8.51
N ARG A 249 28.86 -4.34 9.76
CA ARG A 249 30.26 -3.99 10.06
C ARG A 249 31.06 -5.22 10.47
N HIS A 250 31.38 -6.12 9.54
CA HIS A 250 32.57 -7.00 9.59
C HIS A 250 32.94 -7.47 8.19
#